data_AF-A0AAV5KD30-F1
#
_entry.id   AF-A0AAV5KD30-F1
#
_cell.length_a   1.000
_cell.length_b   1.000
_cell.length_c   1.000
_cell.angle_alpha   90.00
_cell.angle_beta   90.00
_cell.angle_gamma   90.00
#
_symmetry.space_group_name_H-M   'P 1'
#
loop_
_entity.id
_entity.type
_entity.pdbx_description
1 polymer ?
#
loop_
_entity_poly.entity_id
_entity_poly.type
_entity_poly.pdbx_seq_one_letter_code
_entity_poly.pdbx_strand_id
1 'polypeptide(L)'
;MKFQIEDVTVYFPYDHIYPEQYSYMIELKRALDAKGHCLLEMPTGTGKTIALLSLITSYSLFKPESPIKLIYCTRTVHEMEKTLAELKLLHKYQKEHLGAQARILAIGLSSRKNLCVNPRVVAAENRDSVDAACRKLTASWVRAMAAENPNVPTCEYFEDYERAGGEALLPPGVYTLQVSSSHP
;
A
#
# COMPACT_ATOMS: atom_id res chain seq x y z
N MET A 1 -18.08 7.79 -11.52
CA MET A 1 -19.40 8.26 -11.04
C MET A 1 -19.39 8.52 -9.53
N LYS A 2 -20.39 9.25 -9.02
CA LYS A 2 -20.65 9.42 -7.57
C LYS A 2 -22.05 8.92 -7.23
N PHE A 3 -22.20 8.25 -6.10
CA PHE A 3 -23.51 7.80 -5.61
C PHE A 3 -23.52 7.72 -4.09
N GLN A 4 -24.71 7.65 -3.49
CA GLN A 4 -24.88 7.55 -2.04
C GLN A 4 -25.00 6.09 -1.62
N ILE A 5 -24.32 5.73 -0.54
CA ILE A 5 -24.63 4.54 0.26
C ILE A 5 -24.95 5.04 1.67
N GLU A 6 -26.24 5.06 1.98
CA GLU A 6 -26.76 5.66 3.22
C GLU A 6 -26.28 7.11 3.35
N ASP A 7 -25.42 7.42 4.31
CA ASP A 7 -24.84 8.74 4.58
C ASP A 7 -23.46 8.98 3.93
N VAL A 8 -22.91 7.99 3.23
CA VAL A 8 -21.57 8.07 2.62
C VAL A 8 -21.65 8.36 1.12
N THR A 9 -21.01 9.45 0.68
CA THR A 9 -20.80 9.72 -0.75
C THR A 9 -19.64 8.90 -1.28
N VAL A 10 -19.96 7.92 -2.14
CA VAL A 10 -18.98 7.02 -2.75
C VAL A 10 -18.42 7.64 -4.04
N TYR A 11 -17.09 7.72 -4.13
CA TYR A 11 -16.37 8.08 -5.35
C TYR A 11 -15.94 6.80 -6.06
N PHE A 12 -16.50 6.54 -7.24
CA PHE A 12 -16.27 5.31 -7.99
C PHE A 12 -15.69 5.63 -9.37
N PRO A 13 -14.58 5.01 -9.81
CA PRO A 13 -13.83 5.49 -10.97
C PRO A 13 -14.38 5.02 -12.32
N TYR A 14 -15.56 4.39 -12.34
CA TYR A 14 -16.27 3.96 -13.55
C TYR A 14 -17.63 4.66 -13.66
N ASP A 15 -18.24 4.60 -14.84
CA ASP A 15 -19.53 5.25 -15.13
C ASP A 15 -20.74 4.44 -14.67
N HIS A 16 -20.55 3.13 -14.48
CA HIS A 16 -21.61 2.20 -14.08
C HIS A 16 -21.16 1.36 -12.89
N ILE A 17 -22.13 1.08 -12.00
CA ILE A 17 -21.99 0.16 -10.87
C ILE A 17 -22.98 -1.00 -11.06
N TYR A 18 -22.55 -2.22 -10.72
CA TYR A 18 -23.43 -3.38 -10.72
C TYR A 18 -24.30 -3.46 -9.45
N PRO A 19 -25.53 -3.97 -9.53
CA PRO A 19 -26.40 -4.14 -8.35
C PRO A 19 -25.76 -4.96 -7.22
N GLU A 20 -24.93 -5.95 -7.57
CA GLU A 20 -24.20 -6.80 -6.64
C GLU A 20 -23.08 -6.02 -5.93
N GLN A 21 -22.38 -5.14 -6.64
CA GLN A 21 -21.39 -4.24 -6.05
C GLN A 21 -22.04 -3.29 -5.05
N TYR A 22 -23.21 -2.74 -5.41
CA TYR A 22 -23.96 -1.85 -4.52
C TYR A 22 -24.40 -2.56 -3.24
N SER A 23 -24.97 -3.76 -3.38
CA SER A 23 -25.36 -4.61 -2.23
C SER A 23 -24.16 -4.97 -1.35
N TYR A 24 -23.04 -5.34 -1.96
CA TYR A 24 -21.79 -5.64 -1.25
C TYR A 24 -21.30 -4.44 -0.43
N MET A 25 -21.37 -3.24 -0.98
CA MET A 25 -20.90 -2.03 -0.31
C MET A 25 -21.82 -1.61 0.84
N ILE A 26 -23.14 -1.86 0.76
CA ILE A 26 -24.06 -1.65 1.90
C ILE A 26 -23.65 -2.55 3.08
N GLU A 27 -23.48 -3.85 2.84
CA GLU A 27 -23.14 -4.79 3.91
C GLU A 27 -21.75 -4.52 4.49
N LEU A 28 -20.78 -4.14 3.64
CA LEU A 28 -19.46 -3.72 4.10
C LEU A 28 -19.54 -2.45 4.97
N LYS A 29 -20.35 -1.46 4.60
CA LYS A 29 -20.52 -0.23 5.40
C LYS A 29 -21.09 -0.56 6.78
N ARG A 30 -22.13 -1.38 6.85
CA ARG A 30 -22.75 -1.80 8.11
C ARG A 30 -21.75 -2.48 9.04
N ALA A 31 -20.87 -3.33 8.50
CA ALA A 31 -19.80 -3.95 9.26
C ALA A 31 -18.77 -2.93 9.79
N LEU A 32 -18.41 -1.92 8.98
CA LEU A 32 -17.51 -0.84 9.40
C LEU A 32 -18.13 0.02 10.50
N ASP A 33 -19.42 0.37 10.40
CA ASP A 33 -20.13 1.14 11.41
C ASP A 33 -20.27 0.39 12.74
N ALA A 34 -20.55 -0.92 12.66
CA ALA A 34 -20.65 -1.80 13.83
C ALA A 34 -19.28 -2.09 14.49
N LYS A 35 -18.16 -1.73 13.83
CA LYS A 35 -16.79 -2.06 14.25
C LYS A 35 -16.58 -3.56 14.50
N GLY A 36 -17.22 -4.39 13.67
CA GLY A 36 -17.23 -5.84 13.80
C GLY A 36 -16.53 -6.56 12.64
N HIS A 37 -16.55 -7.89 12.69
CA HIS A 37 -16.09 -8.74 11.60
C HIS A 37 -17.24 -9.07 10.66
N CYS A 38 -16.96 -9.18 9.36
CA CYS A 38 -17.92 -9.65 8.37
C CYS A 38 -17.28 -10.65 7.42
N LEU A 39 -18.07 -11.63 6.97
CA LEU A 39 -17.73 -12.53 5.88
C LEU A 39 -18.59 -12.17 4.68
N LEU A 40 -17.95 -11.64 3.64
CA LEU A 40 -18.63 -11.19 2.43
C LEU A 40 -18.20 -12.04 1.24
N GLU A 41 -19.17 -12.70 0.61
CA GLU A 41 -18.97 -13.44 -0.63
C GLU A 41 -19.37 -12.56 -1.82
N MET A 42 -18.48 -12.49 -2.82
CA MET A 42 -18.82 -11.88 -4.10
C MET A 42 -18.14 -12.67 -5.23
N PRO A 43 -18.89 -13.04 -6.30
CA PRO A 43 -18.36 -13.88 -7.37
C PRO A 43 -17.20 -13.20 -8.11
N THR A 44 -16.29 -14.00 -8.65
CA THR A 44 -15.14 -13.50 -9.42
C THR A 44 -15.57 -12.72 -10.66
N GLY A 45 -14.81 -11.68 -11.03
CA GLY A 45 -15.07 -10.89 -12.25
C GLY A 45 -16.04 -9.72 -12.06
N THR A 46 -16.62 -9.54 -10.86
CA THR A 46 -17.60 -8.48 -10.56
C THR A 46 -16.97 -7.20 -9.98
N GLY A 47 -15.65 -7.05 -10.01
CA GLY A 47 -14.99 -5.84 -9.52
C GLY A 47 -14.99 -5.67 -7.99
N LYS A 48 -14.81 -6.76 -7.23
CA LYS A 48 -14.72 -6.74 -5.75
C LYS A 48 -13.70 -5.77 -5.20
N THR A 49 -12.52 -5.77 -5.78
CA THR A 49 -11.41 -4.97 -5.31
C THR A 49 -11.77 -3.48 -5.40
N ILE A 50 -12.21 -3.00 -6.57
CA ILE A 50 -12.59 -1.60 -6.73
C ILE A 50 -13.81 -1.19 -5.90
N ALA A 51 -14.82 -2.05 -5.75
CA ALA A 51 -15.98 -1.78 -4.90
C ALA A 51 -15.56 -1.59 -3.44
N LEU A 52 -14.74 -2.50 -2.90
CA LEU A 52 -14.20 -2.39 -1.55
C LEU A 52 -13.35 -1.13 -1.37
N LEU A 53 -12.41 -0.86 -2.28
CA LEU A 53 -11.52 0.31 -2.18
C LEU A 53 -12.30 1.62 -2.26
N SER A 54 -13.29 1.70 -3.15
CA SER A 54 -14.11 2.90 -3.32
C SER A 54 -14.91 3.20 -2.06
N LEU A 55 -15.52 2.19 -1.42
CA LEU A 55 -16.24 2.41 -0.17
C LEU A 55 -15.31 2.83 0.96
N ILE A 56 -14.22 2.08 1.20
CA ILE A 56 -13.37 2.32 2.38
C ILE A 56 -12.70 3.69 2.30
N THR A 57 -12.21 4.09 1.12
CA THR A 57 -11.60 5.41 0.94
C THR A 57 -12.63 6.53 1.12
N SER A 58 -13.84 6.39 0.55
CA SER A 58 -14.95 7.33 0.78
C SER A 58 -15.40 7.40 2.23
N TYR A 59 -15.47 6.26 2.93
CA TYR A 59 -15.83 6.19 4.33
C TYR A 59 -14.81 6.93 5.21
N SER A 60 -13.51 6.80 4.89
CA SER A 60 -12.46 7.55 5.58
C SER A 60 -12.55 9.06 5.34
N LEU A 61 -13.02 9.50 4.17
CA LEU A 61 -13.29 10.92 3.89
C LEU A 61 -14.52 11.42 4.64
N PHE A 62 -15.53 10.58 4.82
CA PHE A 62 -16.75 10.90 5.54
C PHE A 62 -16.54 11.04 7.06
N LYS A 63 -15.65 10.24 7.67
CA LYS A 63 -15.32 10.30 9.11
C LYS A 63 -13.87 10.72 9.37
N PRO A 64 -13.49 12.00 9.14
CA PRO A 64 -12.11 12.47 9.31
C PRO A 64 -11.63 12.41 10.77
N GLU A 65 -12.55 12.47 11.74
CA GLU A 65 -12.30 12.32 13.19
C GLU A 65 -11.79 10.92 13.57
N SER A 66 -12.09 9.90 12.75
CA SER A 66 -11.76 8.50 13.00
C SER A 66 -11.22 7.84 11.73
N PRO A 67 -10.02 8.23 11.27
CA PRO A 67 -9.47 7.75 10.02
C PRO A 67 -9.20 6.24 10.09
N ILE A 68 -9.61 5.52 9.05
CA ILE A 68 -9.39 4.08 8.94
C ILE A 68 -8.06 3.82 8.24
N LYS A 69 -7.22 2.98 8.85
CA LYS A 69 -6.07 2.38 8.18
C LYS A 69 -6.47 1.06 7.55
N LEU A 70 -6.50 0.99 6.22
CA LEU A 70 -6.77 -0.24 5.48
C LEU A 70 -5.50 -1.10 5.40
N ILE A 71 -5.56 -2.32 5.92
CA ILE A 71 -4.59 -3.39 5.66
C ILE A 71 -5.24 -4.37 4.69
N TYR A 72 -4.74 -4.41 3.45
CA TYR A 72 -5.27 -5.27 2.41
C TYR A 72 -4.31 -6.43 2.13
N CYS A 73 -4.73 -7.65 2.46
CA CYS A 73 -3.91 -8.85 2.30
C CYS A 73 -4.29 -9.60 1.02
N THR A 74 -3.31 -9.84 0.15
CA THR A 74 -3.45 -10.70 -1.04
C THR A 74 -2.65 -11.99 -0.88
N ARG A 75 -2.93 -12.99 -1.71
CA ARG A 75 -2.20 -14.27 -1.69
C ARG A 75 -0.89 -14.16 -2.46
N THR A 76 -0.88 -13.37 -3.54
CA THR A 76 0.28 -13.24 -4.42
C THR A 76 0.70 -11.78 -4.62
N VAL A 77 1.94 -11.59 -5.06
CA VAL A 77 2.49 -10.27 -5.43
C VAL A 77 1.73 -9.67 -6.62
N HIS A 78 1.37 -10.47 -7.62
CA HIS A 78 0.62 -10.01 -8.79
C HIS A 78 -0.76 -9.46 -8.41
N GLU A 79 -1.46 -10.11 -7.48
CA GLU A 79 -2.73 -9.61 -6.94
C GLU A 79 -2.55 -8.29 -6.20
N MET A 80 -1.45 -8.13 -5.45
CA MET A 80 -1.14 -6.86 -4.77
C MET A 80 -0.90 -5.74 -5.77
N GLU A 81 -0.10 -5.99 -6.82
CA GLU A 81 0.17 -4.99 -7.87
C GLU A 81 -1.10 -4.57 -8.61
N LYS A 82 -1.98 -5.53 -8.95
CA LYS A 82 -3.30 -5.22 -9.52
C LYS A 82 -4.15 -4.37 -8.58
N THR A 83 -4.17 -4.69 -7.29
CA THR A 83 -4.91 -3.93 -6.27
C THR A 83 -4.40 -2.49 -6.18
N LEU A 84 -3.07 -2.29 -6.19
CA LEU A 84 -2.48 -0.96 -6.16
C LEU A 84 -2.71 -0.19 -7.46
N ALA A 85 -2.76 -0.86 -8.61
CA ALA A 85 -3.11 -0.24 -9.89
C ALA A 85 -4.57 0.24 -9.90
N GLU A 86 -5.51 -0.56 -9.40
CA GLU A 86 -6.91 -0.15 -9.20
C GLU A 86 -7.02 1.03 -8.23
N LEU A 87 -6.27 1.00 -7.12
CA LEU A 87 -6.24 2.11 -6.16
C LEU A 87 -5.66 3.38 -6.79
N LYS A 88 -4.66 3.27 -7.67
CA LYS A 88 -4.09 4.42 -8.39
C LYS A 88 -5.12 5.04 -9.34
N LEU A 89 -5.92 4.22 -10.02
CA LEU A 89 -7.03 4.69 -10.86
C LEU A 89 -8.08 5.42 -10.01
N LEU A 90 -8.50 4.81 -8.90
CA LEU A 90 -9.43 5.41 -7.94
C LEU A 90 -8.91 6.75 -7.38
N HIS A 91 -7.64 6.79 -6.98
CA HIS A 91 -7.02 7.98 -6.42
C HIS A 91 -6.94 9.12 -7.44
N LYS A 92 -6.66 8.80 -8.72
CA LYS A 92 -6.72 9.78 -9.81
C LYS A 92 -8.13 10.37 -9.92
N TYR A 93 -9.15 9.52 -9.93
CA TYR A 93 -10.55 9.96 -9.97
C TYR A 93 -10.90 10.83 -8.75
N GLN A 94 -10.49 10.44 -7.55
CA GLN A 94 -10.71 11.22 -6.33
C GLN A 94 -10.01 12.58 -6.40
N LYS A 95 -8.75 12.65 -6.85
CA LYS A 95 -8.04 13.91 -7.03
C LYS A 95 -8.73 14.88 -7.98
N GLU A 96 -9.27 14.39 -9.09
CA GLU A 96 -10.01 15.21 -10.06
C GLU A 96 -11.29 15.82 -9.44
N HIS A 97 -11.90 15.17 -8.46
CA HIS A 97 -13.19 15.57 -7.88
C HIS A 97 -13.11 16.21 -6.49
N LEU A 98 -12.02 16.00 -5.75
CA LEU A 98 -11.81 16.44 -4.37
C LEU A 98 -10.57 17.36 -4.22
N GLY A 99 -9.72 17.44 -5.25
CA GLY A 99 -8.49 18.22 -5.20
C GLY A 99 -7.57 17.81 -4.05
N ALA A 100 -7.18 18.77 -3.21
CA ALA A 100 -6.28 18.56 -2.08
C ALA A 100 -6.85 17.66 -0.97
N GLN A 101 -8.17 17.46 -0.92
CA GLN A 101 -8.81 16.59 0.08
C GLN A 101 -8.59 15.11 -0.23
N ALA A 102 -8.29 14.74 -1.49
CA ALA A 102 -7.91 13.38 -1.85
C ALA A 102 -6.45 13.10 -1.44
N ARG A 103 -6.19 13.02 -0.13
CA ARG A 103 -4.89 12.70 0.44
C ARG A 103 -4.86 11.24 0.90
N ILE A 104 -4.10 10.41 0.19
CA ILE A 104 -3.87 8.99 0.53
C ILE A 104 -2.38 8.69 0.52
N LEU A 105 -1.94 7.82 1.42
CA LEU A 105 -0.64 7.16 1.35
C LEU A 105 -0.89 5.65 1.33
N ALA A 106 -0.56 4.99 0.23
CA ALA A 106 -0.73 3.56 0.06
C ALA A 106 0.57 2.93 -0.45
N ILE A 107 0.97 1.81 0.14
CA ILE A 107 2.27 1.18 -0.10
C ILE A 107 2.05 -0.31 -0.32
N GLY A 108 2.64 -0.86 -1.39
CA GLY A 108 2.79 -2.30 -1.59
C GLY A 108 3.97 -2.83 -0.80
N LEU A 109 3.72 -3.75 0.15
CA LEU A 109 4.77 -4.38 0.94
C LEU A 109 5.02 -5.81 0.46
N SER A 110 6.28 -6.13 0.20
CA SER A 110 6.71 -7.46 -0.23
C SER A 110 8.04 -7.85 0.40
N SER A 111 8.59 -9.01 -0.01
CA SER A 111 9.89 -9.49 0.46
C SER A 111 11.05 -8.58 0.05
N ARG A 112 12.19 -8.69 0.74
CA ARG A 112 13.42 -7.96 0.39
C ARG A 112 13.85 -8.20 -1.06
N LYS A 113 13.63 -9.38 -1.63
CA LYS A 113 13.94 -9.66 -3.04
C LYS A 113 13.24 -8.71 -4.01
N ASN A 114 12.05 -8.21 -3.68
CA ASN A 114 11.27 -7.34 -4.54
C ASN A 114 11.47 -5.84 -4.24
N LEU A 115 12.09 -5.50 -3.11
CA LEU A 115 12.24 -4.13 -2.62
C LEU A 115 13.70 -3.70 -2.41
N CYS A 116 14.66 -4.62 -2.54
CA CYS A 116 16.07 -4.32 -2.36
C CYS A 116 16.60 -3.52 -3.55
N VAL A 117 17.12 -2.33 -3.26
CA VAL A 117 17.75 -1.43 -4.24
C VAL A 117 19.27 -1.66 -4.37
N ASN A 118 19.88 -2.34 -3.41
CA ASN A 118 21.31 -2.61 -3.43
C ASN A 118 21.64 -3.66 -4.53
N PRO A 119 22.36 -3.28 -5.61
CA PRO A 119 22.59 -4.16 -6.75
C PRO A 119 23.42 -5.39 -6.39
N ARG A 120 24.32 -5.28 -5.40
CA ARG A 120 25.16 -6.40 -4.94
C ARG A 120 24.34 -7.45 -4.19
N VAL A 121 23.27 -7.03 -3.52
CA VAL A 121 22.39 -7.90 -2.75
C VAL A 121 21.30 -8.50 -3.63
N VAL A 122 20.70 -7.71 -4.52
CA VAL A 122 19.60 -8.18 -5.39
C VAL A 122 20.08 -9.14 -6.49
N ALA A 123 21.37 -9.06 -6.88
CA ALA A 123 21.99 -9.97 -7.84
C ALA A 123 22.10 -11.42 -7.33
N ALA A 124 21.83 -11.68 -6.05
CA ALA A 124 21.87 -13.02 -5.48
C ALA A 124 20.70 -13.88 -6.04
N GLU A 125 21.00 -15.13 -6.41
CA GLU A 125 20.10 -15.95 -7.24
C GLU A 125 18.75 -16.29 -6.56
N ASN A 126 18.76 -16.53 -5.25
CA ASN A 126 17.59 -17.04 -4.51
C ASN A 126 17.18 -16.15 -3.32
N ARG A 127 15.96 -16.32 -2.80
CA ARG A 127 15.39 -15.42 -1.78
C ARG A 127 16.21 -15.42 -0.48
N ASP A 128 16.60 -16.60 -0.01
CA ASP A 128 17.34 -16.74 1.25
C ASP A 128 18.73 -16.09 1.17
N SER A 129 19.36 -16.08 -0.02
CA SER A 129 20.63 -15.37 -0.21
C SER A 129 20.47 -13.85 -0.17
N VAL A 130 19.36 -13.28 -0.65
CA VAL A 130 19.06 -11.85 -0.51
C VAL A 130 18.92 -11.46 0.96
N ASP A 131 18.17 -12.23 1.75
CA ASP A 131 17.99 -11.94 3.17
C ASP A 131 19.29 -12.06 3.96
N ALA A 132 20.08 -13.11 3.70
CA ALA A 132 21.38 -13.30 4.32
C ALA A 132 22.38 -12.20 3.91
N ALA A 133 22.45 -11.83 2.63
CA ALA A 133 23.32 -10.78 2.13
C ALA A 133 22.94 -9.39 2.68
N CYS A 134 21.65 -9.08 2.74
CA CYS A 134 21.16 -7.86 3.40
C CYS A 134 21.57 -7.83 4.88
N ARG A 135 21.37 -8.94 5.61
CA ARG A 135 21.74 -9.05 7.02
C ARG A 135 23.25 -8.88 7.26
N LYS A 136 24.10 -9.41 6.36
CA LYS A 136 25.56 -9.24 6.42
C LYS A 136 26.02 -7.78 6.31
N LEU A 137 25.18 -6.88 5.80
CA LEU A 137 25.51 -5.47 5.61
C LEU A 137 24.78 -4.53 6.58
N THR A 138 23.69 -5.00 7.22
CA THR A 138 22.77 -4.14 8.00
C THR A 138 22.62 -4.56 9.47
N ALA A 139 23.12 -5.74 9.85
CA ALA A 139 23.03 -6.19 11.24
C ALA A 139 23.74 -5.22 12.20
N SER A 140 23.16 -5.03 13.38
CA SER A 140 23.64 -4.06 14.38
C SER A 140 25.11 -4.25 14.75
N TRP A 141 25.58 -5.50 14.88
CA TRP A 141 26.99 -5.79 15.17
C TRP A 141 27.92 -5.48 14.01
N VAL A 142 27.47 -5.64 12.75
CA VAL A 142 28.27 -5.26 11.57
C VAL A 142 28.43 -3.75 11.52
N ARG A 143 27.36 -3.00 11.77
CA ARG A 143 27.37 -1.53 11.82
C ARG A 143 28.27 -1.00 12.95
N ALA A 144 28.21 -1.62 14.13
CA ALA A 144 29.09 -1.27 15.25
C ALA A 144 30.57 -1.51 14.91
N MET A 145 30.90 -2.65 14.27
CA MET A 145 32.26 -2.93 13.81
C MET A 145 32.72 -1.95 12.73
N ALA A 146 31.83 -1.53 11.82
CA ALA A 146 32.14 -0.56 10.78
C ALA A 146 32.41 0.86 11.33
N ALA A 147 31.83 1.20 12.49
CA ALA A 147 32.12 2.46 13.19
C ALA A 147 33.56 2.51 13.72
N GLU A 148 34.14 1.36 14.09
CA GLU A 148 35.52 1.24 14.57
C GLU A 148 36.52 0.96 13.44
N ASN A 149 36.09 0.29 12.37
CA ASN A 149 36.93 -0.11 11.24
C ASN A 149 36.24 0.19 9.88
N PRO A 150 36.68 1.23 9.16
CA PRO A 150 36.12 1.61 7.86
C PRO A 150 36.21 0.55 6.75
N ASN A 151 36.99 -0.52 6.94
CA ASN A 151 37.10 -1.61 5.97
C ASN A 151 35.93 -2.61 6.03
N VAL A 152 35.08 -2.54 7.06
CA VAL A 152 33.91 -3.42 7.17
C VAL A 152 32.79 -2.88 6.27
N PRO A 153 32.30 -3.68 5.29
CA PRO A 153 31.29 -3.19 4.35
C PRO A 153 29.90 -3.09 5.01
N THR A 154 29.20 -2.00 4.71
CA THR A 154 27.79 -1.76 5.10
C THR A 154 26.92 -1.51 3.87
N CYS A 155 25.61 -1.40 4.08
CA CYS A 155 24.67 -1.05 3.02
C CYS A 155 24.47 0.47 3.00
N GLU A 156 25.02 1.16 2.00
CA GLU A 156 24.91 2.63 1.85
C GLU A 156 23.46 3.12 1.93
N TYR A 157 22.54 2.48 1.21
CA TYR A 157 21.11 2.81 1.23
C TYR A 157 20.47 2.72 2.62
N PHE A 158 20.91 1.76 3.44
CA PHE A 158 20.38 1.60 4.79
C PHE A 158 20.96 2.66 5.73
N GLU A 159 22.27 2.94 5.63
CA GLU A 159 22.90 3.98 6.45
C GLU A 159 22.40 5.38 6.09
N ASP A 160 22.15 5.65 4.81
CA ASP A 160 21.58 6.92 4.35
C ASP A 160 20.13 7.10 4.85
N TYR A 161 19.32 6.03 4.80
CA TYR A 161 17.98 6.03 5.40
C TYR A 161 18.00 6.29 6.90
N GLU A 162 18.88 5.60 7.64
CA GLU A 162 19.04 5.79 9.08
C GLU A 162 19.54 7.21 9.43
N ARG A 163 20.40 7.80 8.59
CA ARG A 163 20.88 9.17 8.75
C ARG A 163 19.79 10.20 8.47
N ALA A 164 18.94 9.96 7.47
CA ALA A 164 17.80 10.81 7.14
C ALA A 164 16.70 10.76 8.22
N GLY A 165 16.57 9.61 8.91
CA GLY A 165 15.68 9.46 10.05
C GLY A 165 14.23 9.87 9.77
N GLY A 166 13.70 10.80 10.57
CA GLY A 166 12.32 11.30 10.45
C GLY A 166 12.04 12.14 9.19
N GLU A 167 13.06 12.55 8.44
CA GLU A 167 12.89 13.29 7.18
C GLU A 167 12.57 12.38 5.99
N ALA A 168 12.78 11.05 6.14
CA ALA A 168 12.48 10.04 5.12
C ALA A 168 10.97 9.68 5.05
N LEU A 169 10.08 10.68 5.16
CA LEU A 169 8.64 10.48 5.05
C LEU A 169 8.19 10.45 3.59
N LEU A 170 7.47 9.40 3.21
CA LEU A 170 6.88 9.31 1.88
C LEU A 170 5.73 10.32 1.74
N PRO A 171 5.73 11.16 0.68
CA PRO A 171 4.62 12.05 0.43
C PRO A 171 3.34 11.28 0.07
N PRO A 172 2.16 11.91 0.14
CA PRO A 172 0.91 11.25 -0.23
C PRO A 172 0.92 10.74 -1.68
N GLY A 173 0.73 9.44 -1.84
CA GLY A 173 0.75 8.75 -3.13
C GLY A 173 0.38 7.28 -3.02
N VAL A 174 0.22 6.64 -4.17
CA VAL A 174 0.03 5.20 -4.29
C VAL A 174 1.31 4.61 -4.86
N TYR A 175 2.07 3.89 -4.04
CA TYR A 175 3.38 3.33 -4.35
C TYR A 175 3.27 1.84 -4.70
N THR A 176 3.54 1.51 -5.95
CA THR A 176 3.68 0.12 -6.42
C THR A 176 5.13 -0.36 -6.23
N LEU A 177 5.37 -1.67 -6.29
CA LEU A 177 6.72 -2.23 -6.11
C LEU A 177 7.76 -1.64 -7.08
N GLN A 178 7.37 -1.42 -8.34
CA GLN A 178 8.23 -0.81 -9.36
C GLN A 178 8.56 0.68 -9.10
N VAL A 179 7.68 1.39 -8.39
CA VAL A 179 7.86 2.82 -8.08
C VAL A 179 8.58 3.00 -6.73
N SER A 180 8.40 2.08 -5.78
CA SER A 180 9.11 2.11 -4.50
C SER A 180 10.62 1.84 -4.63
N SER A 181 11.05 1.10 -5.66
CA SER A 181 12.47 0.81 -5.89
C SER A 181 13.21 1.90 -6.69
N SER A 182 12.49 2.90 -7.22
CA SER A 182 13.06 3.97 -8.06
C SER A 182 13.25 5.32 -7.36
N HIS A 183 12.82 5.41 -6.10
CA HIS A 183 13.10 6.56 -5.24
C HIS A 183 14.17 6.14 -4.21
N PRO A 184 15.46 6.42 -4.47
CA PRO A 184 16.51 6.29 -3.47
C PRO A 184 16.34 7.31 -2.34
#